data_AF-A0A0C9ZPG0-F1
#
_entry.id   AF-A0A0C9ZPG0-F1
#
_cell.length_a   1.000
_cell.length_b   1.000
_cell.length_c   1.000
_cell.angle_alpha   90.00
_cell.angle_beta   90.00
_cell.angle_gamma   90.00
#
_symmetry.space_group_name_H-M   'P 1'
#
loop_
_entity.id
_entity.type
_entity.pdbx_description
1 polymer ?
#
loop_
_entity_poly.entity_id
_entity_poly.type
_entity_poly.pdbx_seq_one_letter_code
_entity_poly.pdbx_strand_id
1 'polypeptide(L)'
;MHRSPPRACIGSRRRFKQWSSIDDLDECTRCYRAAVSLCSEGHSERKTYLNSLTLVLYRRFNHQGNSDDLDEAISSLERSAALAP
;
A
#
# COMPACT_ATOMS: atom_id res chain seq x y z
N MET A 1 10.09 -11.67 -18.19
CA MET A 1 10.02 -10.19 -18.26
C MET A 1 9.48 -9.68 -16.92
N HIS A 2 10.35 -9.53 -15.92
CA HIS A 2 9.96 -8.98 -14.62
C HIS A 2 9.91 -7.46 -14.74
N ARG A 3 8.71 -6.89 -14.84
CA ARG A 3 8.54 -5.45 -14.67
C ARG A 3 8.66 -5.15 -13.18
N SER A 4 9.86 -4.75 -12.75
CA SER A 4 10.05 -4.21 -11.40
C SER A 4 9.13 -2.99 -11.22
N PRO A 5 8.36 -2.91 -10.12
CA PRO A 5 7.54 -1.75 -9.83
C PRO A 5 8.43 -0.51 -9.64
N PRO A 6 7.91 0.71 -9.90
CA PRO A 6 8.69 1.93 -9.85
C PRO A 6 9.36 2.11 -8.47
N ARG A 7 10.70 2.21 -8.48
CA ARG A 7 11.58 2.35 -7.30
C ARG A 7 11.31 3.60 -6.45
N ALA A 8 10.41 4.50 -6.88
CA ALA A 8 10.12 5.75 -6.18
C ALA A 8 9.30 5.57 -4.88
N CYS A 9 8.55 4.47 -4.75
CA CYS A 9 7.61 4.29 -3.63
C CYS A 9 8.11 3.31 -2.54
N ILE A 10 9.23 2.59 -2.77
CA ILE A 10 9.58 1.40 -1.98
C ILE A 10 10.73 1.68 -0.97
N GLY A 11 11.37 2.84 -1.06
CA GLY A 11 12.52 3.19 -0.23
C GLY A 11 12.22 4.21 0.86
N SER A 12 12.28 3.75 2.12
CA SER A 12 12.74 4.49 3.31
C SER A 12 11.70 4.88 4.37
N ARG A 13 11.87 4.26 5.55
CA ARG A 13 11.40 4.68 6.90
C ARG A 13 11.46 6.19 7.19
N ARG A 14 12.25 6.96 6.43
CA ARG A 14 12.38 8.43 6.51
C ARG A 14 11.21 9.20 5.91
N ARG A 15 10.51 8.68 4.88
CA ARG A 15 9.35 9.35 4.24
C ARG A 15 8.04 9.16 4.99
N PHE A 16 7.99 8.27 5.99
CA PHE A 16 6.82 8.10 6.88
C PHE A 16 6.41 9.39 7.62
N LYS A 17 7.34 10.33 7.79
CA LYS A 17 7.10 11.67 8.35
C LYS A 17 6.71 12.72 7.31
N GLN A 18 6.77 12.40 6.01
CA GLN A 18 6.59 13.37 4.93
C GLN A 18 5.26 13.20 4.17
N TRP A 19 4.50 12.12 4.39
CA TRP A 19 3.12 11.96 3.90
C TRP A 19 2.11 12.82 4.67
N SER A 20 2.34 14.14 4.69
CA SER A 20 1.45 15.11 5.34
C SER A 20 0.43 15.72 4.37
N SER A 21 0.65 15.61 3.06
CA SER A 21 -0.33 16.03 2.05
C SER A 21 -1.19 14.85 1.59
N ILE A 22 -2.45 15.13 1.29
CA ILE A 22 -3.36 14.17 0.72
C ILE A 22 -2.95 13.73 -0.70
N ASP A 23 -2.34 14.62 -1.48
CA ASP A 23 -1.84 14.29 -2.83
C ASP A 23 -0.72 13.24 -2.78
N ASP A 24 0.17 13.34 -1.79
CA ASP A 24 1.24 12.34 -1.58
C ASP A 24 0.64 10.98 -1.21
N LEU A 25 -0.43 10.97 -0.42
CA LEU A 25 -1.12 9.75 -0.04
C LEU A 25 -1.85 9.12 -1.22
N ASP A 26 -2.52 9.91 -2.06
CA ASP A 26 -3.19 9.43 -3.28
C ASP A 26 -2.20 8.79 -4.25
N GLU A 27 -1.03 9.43 -4.46
CA GLU A 27 0.02 8.88 -5.31
C GLU A 27 0.61 7.60 -4.72
N CYS A 28 0.84 7.56 -3.41
CA CYS A 28 1.30 6.35 -2.73
C CYS A 28 0.28 5.20 -2.85
N THR A 29 -1.02 5.47 -2.73
CA THR A 29 -2.08 4.47 -2.93
C THR A 29 -2.02 3.89 -4.34
N ARG A 30 -1.91 4.73 -5.37
CA ARG A 30 -1.77 4.28 -6.76
C ARG A 30 -0.53 3.41 -6.96
N CYS A 31 0.61 3.87 -6.43
CA CYS A 31 1.88 3.15 -6.45
C CYS A 31 1.77 1.74 -5.86
N TYR A 32 1.24 1.63 -4.63
CA TYR A 32 1.14 0.34 -3.94
C TYR A 32 0.08 -0.58 -4.54
N ARG A 33 -1.05 -0.07 -5.04
CA ARG A 33 -2.02 -0.88 -5.80
C ARG A 33 -1.39 -1.47 -7.06
N ALA A 34 -0.60 -0.69 -7.79
CA ALA A 34 0.14 -1.18 -8.95
C ALA A 34 1.18 -2.24 -8.56
N ALA A 35 1.95 -2.00 -7.49
CA ALA A 35 2.94 -2.97 -6.99
C ALA A 35 2.29 -4.30 -6.57
N VAL A 36 1.18 -4.25 -5.83
CA VAL A 36 0.40 -5.46 -5.48
C VAL A 36 -0.10 -6.16 -6.75
N SER A 37 -0.61 -5.44 -7.75
CA SER A 37 -1.09 -6.06 -8.99
C SER A 37 0.03 -6.72 -9.83
N LEU A 38 1.26 -6.21 -9.71
CA LEU A 38 2.43 -6.74 -10.42
C LEU A 38 3.08 -7.94 -9.71
N CYS A 39 2.85 -8.13 -8.42
CA CYS A 39 3.41 -9.25 -7.66
C CYS A 39 2.50 -10.49 -7.70
N SER A 40 3.06 -11.64 -8.10
CA SER A 40 2.38 -12.93 -7.97
C SER A 40 2.07 -13.26 -6.51
N GLU A 41 1.03 -14.06 -6.27
CA GLU A 41 0.50 -14.34 -4.93
C GLU A 41 1.53 -14.98 -3.99
N GLY A 42 2.46 -15.80 -4.51
CA GLY A 42 3.52 -16.43 -3.72
C GLY A 42 4.75 -15.56 -3.43
N HIS A 43 4.81 -14.31 -3.89
CA HIS A 43 6.00 -13.47 -3.72
C HIS A 43 6.02 -12.83 -2.33
N SER A 44 7.10 -13.04 -1.57
CA SER A 44 7.25 -12.50 -0.21
C SER A 44 7.07 -10.98 -0.13
N GLU A 45 7.43 -10.24 -1.18
CA GLU A 45 7.22 -8.78 -1.23
C GLU A 45 5.76 -8.36 -1.37
N ARG A 46 4.85 -9.25 -1.84
CA ARG A 46 3.42 -8.95 -1.98
C ARG A 46 2.80 -8.58 -0.63
N LYS A 47 3.17 -9.30 0.44
CA LYS A 47 2.76 -8.96 1.81
C LYS A 47 3.27 -7.58 2.23
N THR A 48 4.52 -7.25 1.90
CA THR A 48 5.10 -5.93 2.20
C THR A 48 4.34 -4.81 1.49
N TYR A 49 3.99 -4.99 0.22
CA TYR A 49 3.20 -4.01 -0.54
C TYR A 49 1.76 -3.90 -0.02
N LEU A 50 1.12 -5.01 0.35
CA LEU A 50 -0.22 -5.01 0.96
C LEU A 50 -0.21 -4.26 2.31
N ASN A 51 0.75 -4.54 3.18
CA ASN A 51 0.87 -3.84 4.47
C ASN A 51 1.13 -2.33 4.28
N SER A 52 1.92 -1.96 3.27
CA SER A 52 2.17 -0.55 2.94
C SER A 52 0.91 0.14 2.39
N LEU A 53 0.15 -0.55 1.54
CA LEU A 53 -1.13 -0.07 1.02
C LEU A 53 -2.14 0.18 2.15
N THR A 54 -2.32 -0.78 3.06
CA THR A 54 -3.19 -0.64 4.24
C THR A 54 -2.84 0.60 5.04
N LEU A 55 -1.55 0.85 5.28
CA LEU A 55 -1.14 2.01 6.07
C LEU A 55 -1.47 3.34 5.37
N VAL A 56 -1.22 3.44 4.06
CA VAL A 56 -1.52 4.66 3.31
C VAL A 56 -3.02 4.92 3.29
N LEU A 57 -3.83 3.88 3.08
CA LEU A 57 -5.29 3.96 3.13
C LEU A 57 -5.80 4.40 4.51
N TYR A 58 -5.26 3.84 5.59
CA TYR A 58 -5.58 4.27 6.95
C TYR A 58 -5.24 5.75 7.20
N ARG A 59 -4.13 6.23 6.65
CA ARG A 59 -3.78 7.66 6.74
C ARG A 59 -4.71 8.55 5.91
N ARG A 60 -5.14 8.11 4.73
CA ARG A 60 -6.14 8.80 3.91
C ARG A 60 -7.48 8.88 4.65
N PHE A 61 -7.92 7.78 5.26
CA PHE A 61 -9.09 7.76 6.13
C PHE A 61 -8.97 8.77 7.28
N ASN A 62 -7.83 8.80 8.00
CA ASN A 62 -7.65 9.76 9.08
C ASN A 62 -7.65 11.23 8.62
N HIS A 63 -7.32 11.50 7.35
CA HIS A 63 -7.27 12.85 6.79
C HIS A 63 -8.61 13.30 6.18
N GLN A 64 -9.28 12.41 5.44
CA GLN A 64 -10.49 12.73 4.68
C GLN A 64 -11.78 12.17 5.30
N GLY A 65 -11.68 11.22 6.22
CA GLY A 65 -12.82 10.53 6.82
C GLY A 65 -13.54 9.55 5.87
N ASN A 66 -12.92 9.17 4.75
CA ASN A 66 -13.55 8.31 3.75
C ASN A 66 -13.56 6.83 4.18
N SER A 67 -14.73 6.29 4.49
CA SER A 67 -14.90 4.88 4.87
C SER A 67 -14.43 3.89 3.81
N ASP A 68 -14.48 4.25 2.52
CA ASP A 68 -14.04 3.38 1.44
C ASP A 68 -12.55 3.03 1.55
N ASP A 69 -11.73 4.00 2.00
CA ASP A 69 -10.31 3.76 2.23
C ASP A 69 -10.09 2.78 3.40
N LEU A 70 -10.93 2.85 4.43
CA LEU A 70 -10.87 1.93 5.57
C LEU A 70 -11.28 0.51 5.17
N ASP A 71 -12.35 0.37 4.41
CA ASP A 71 -12.84 -0.93 3.91
C ASP A 71 -11.78 -1.61 3.03
N GLU A 72 -11.12 -0.84 2.15
CA GLU A 72 -10.03 -1.37 1.34
C GLU A 72 -8.79 -1.74 2.16
N ALA A 73 -8.49 -0.97 3.22
CA ALA A 73 -7.39 -1.28 4.12
C ALA A 73 -7.61 -2.63 4.82
N ILE A 74 -8.84 -2.89 5.25
CA ILE A 74 -9.25 -4.16 5.87
C ILE A 74 -9.15 -5.30 4.86
N SER A 75 -9.72 -5.17 3.66
CA SER A 75 -9.62 -6.21 2.62
C SER A 75 -8.16 -6.52 2.25
N SER A 76 -7.30 -5.49 2.23
CA SER A 76 -5.86 -5.66 1.97
C SER A 76 -5.15 -6.42 3.09
N LEU A 77 -5.52 -6.20 4.35
CA LEU A 77 -5.00 -6.95 5.49
C LEU A 77 -5.43 -8.41 5.46
N GLU A 78 -6.70 -8.68 5.16
CA GLU A 78 -7.22 -10.05 5.03
C GLU A 78 -6.47 -10.83 3.96
N ARG A 79 -6.24 -10.22 2.78
CA ARG A 79 -5.41 -10.82 1.72
C ARG A 79 -3.98 -11.04 2.17
N SER A 80 -3.40 -10.13 2.95
CA SER A 80 -2.03 -10.28 3.47
C SER A 80 -1.93 -11.43 4.47
N ALA A 81 -2.92 -11.55 5.36
CA ALA A 81 -3.02 -12.62 6.36
C ALA A 81 -3.25 -13.99 5.71
N ALA A 82 -4.09 -14.08 4.67
CA ALA A 82 -4.31 -15.31 3.92
C ALA A 82 -3.05 -15.84 3.20
N LEU A 83 -2.06 -14.98 2.95
CA LEU A 83 -0.78 -15.37 2.38
C LEU A 83 0.22 -15.85 3.45
N ALA A 84 -0.06 -15.69 4.74
CA ALA A 84 0.75 -16.24 5.82
C ALA A 84 0.48 -17.74 5.97
N PRO A 85 1.51 -18.60 5.93
CA PRO A 85 1.35 -20.04 6.15
C PRO A 85 0.96 -20.35 7.60
#